data_AF-A0AAW1MSI3-F1
#
_entry.id   AF-A0AAW1MSI3-F1
#
_cell.length_a   1.000
_cell.length_b   1.000
_cell.length_c   1.000
_cell.angle_alpha   90.00
_cell.angle_beta   90.00
_cell.angle_gamma   90.00
#
_symmetry.space_group_name_H-M   'P 1'
#
loop_
_entity.id
_entity.type
_entity.pdbx_description
1 polymer ?
#
loop_
_entity_poly.entity_id
_entity_poly.type
_entity_poly.pdbx_seq_one_letter_code
_entity_poly.pdbx_strand_id
1 'polypeptide(L)'
;MNQNAMKTNQNSLQNINVKLLAFDITSLTHTTIPSSPDPTTFYFRKGVRISRVEVAGIVVTRDLKPDKFIRFSIDDGTGCVQCIMWLNQMTSAYFSRRCPSDVRCIAQMANLFSSRVQLGEFVRVRGRVSGFRGLVQVTVDDVVAEVDPNSDVLHWLDCVNLARKRYDLLSCCK
;
A
#
# COMPACT_ATOMS: atom_id res chain seq x y z
N MET A 1 -0.71 0.28 -47.83
CA MET A 1 -0.11 0.82 -46.61
C MET A 1 -1.16 1.66 -45.91
N ASN A 2 -1.66 1.23 -44.75
CA ASN A 2 -2.23 2.18 -43.79
C ASN A 2 -2.16 1.56 -42.38
N GLN A 3 -1.26 2.13 -41.59
CA GLN A 3 -1.07 1.84 -40.17
C GLN A 3 -2.27 2.44 -39.43
N ASN A 4 -3.16 1.60 -38.90
CA ASN A 4 -4.05 2.02 -37.82
C ASN A 4 -3.63 1.27 -36.57
N ALA A 5 -2.87 2.02 -35.77
CA ALA A 5 -2.27 1.64 -34.51
C ALA A 5 -3.25 0.90 -33.61
N MET A 6 -2.80 -0.25 -33.10
CA MET A 6 -3.26 -0.80 -31.83
C MET A 6 -3.20 0.33 -30.80
N LYS A 7 -4.36 0.84 -30.38
CA LYS A 7 -4.50 1.59 -29.14
C LYS A 7 -4.03 0.67 -28.02
N THR A 8 -2.78 0.82 -27.62
CA THR A 8 -2.20 0.18 -26.45
C THR A 8 -3.03 0.60 -25.24
N ASN A 9 -3.66 -0.39 -24.61
CA ASN A 9 -4.51 -0.22 -23.46
C ASN A 9 -3.77 0.61 -22.40
N GLN A 10 -4.33 1.77 -22.03
CA GLN A 10 -3.67 2.74 -21.16
C GLN A 10 -3.29 2.09 -19.82
N ASN A 11 -2.01 2.24 -19.48
CA ASN A 11 -1.31 1.71 -18.32
C ASN A 11 -1.92 2.16 -16.97
N SER A 12 -3.09 1.67 -16.57
CA SER A 12 -3.63 1.99 -15.25
C SER A 12 -3.07 1.01 -14.22
N LEU A 13 -1.97 1.39 -13.54
CA LEU A 13 -1.58 0.79 -12.25
C LEU A 13 -2.61 1.09 -11.13
N GLN A 14 -3.68 1.79 -11.48
CA GLN A 14 -4.78 2.10 -10.60
C GLN A 14 -5.47 0.82 -10.11
N ASN A 15 -5.63 0.73 -8.80
CA ASN A 15 -6.26 -0.40 -8.10
C ASN A 15 -5.49 -1.74 -8.15
N ILE A 16 -4.24 -1.73 -8.62
CA ILE A 16 -3.33 -2.88 -8.53
C ILE A 16 -2.37 -2.64 -7.38
N ASN A 17 -2.12 -3.64 -6.53
CA ASN A 17 -1.07 -3.53 -5.51
C ASN A 17 0.29 -3.62 -6.22
N VAL A 18 0.91 -2.48 -6.51
CA VAL A 18 2.24 -2.46 -7.13
C VAL A 18 3.32 -2.74 -6.08
N LYS A 19 4.32 -3.54 -6.43
CA LYS A 19 5.42 -3.84 -5.51
C LYS A 19 6.44 -2.72 -5.58
N LEU A 20 6.72 -2.06 -4.45
CA LEU A 20 7.66 -0.96 -4.36
C LEU A 20 8.54 -1.11 -3.12
N LEU A 21 9.78 -0.66 -3.21
CA LEU A 21 10.65 -0.50 -2.04
C LEU A 21 10.24 0.73 -1.22
N ALA A 22 10.65 0.78 0.04
CA ALA A 22 10.33 1.86 0.96
C ALA A 22 10.79 3.22 0.42
N PHE A 23 12.02 3.29 -0.10
CA PHE A 23 12.55 4.49 -0.74
C PHE A 23 11.63 5.01 -1.86
N ASP A 24 11.12 4.12 -2.72
CA ASP A 24 10.23 4.48 -3.82
C ASP A 24 8.88 5.01 -3.33
N ILE A 25 8.35 4.46 -2.23
CA ILE A 25 7.10 4.92 -1.62
C ILE A 25 7.26 6.28 -0.97
N THR A 26 8.35 6.47 -0.21
CA THR A 26 8.62 7.77 0.43
C THR A 26 8.91 8.87 -0.58
N SER A 27 9.29 8.50 -1.81
CA SER A 27 9.55 9.42 -2.91
C SER A 27 8.30 9.73 -3.76
N LEU A 28 7.13 9.18 -3.42
CA LEU A 28 5.88 9.48 -4.13
C LEU A 28 5.53 10.97 -3.99
N THR A 29 5.30 11.62 -5.12
CA THR A 29 4.76 12.98 -5.12
C THR A 29 3.24 12.92 -4.97
N HIS A 30 2.66 13.96 -4.41
CA HIS A 30 1.21 14.02 -4.22
C HIS A 30 0.66 15.38 -4.59
N THR A 31 -0.56 15.36 -5.14
CA THR A 31 -1.34 16.58 -5.38
C THR A 31 -2.59 16.49 -4.54
N THR A 32 -2.86 17.56 -3.78
CA THR A 32 -4.10 17.71 -3.02
C THR A 32 -5.11 18.50 -3.85
N ILE A 33 -6.27 17.91 -4.13
CA ILE A 33 -7.37 18.58 -4.83
C ILE A 33 -8.45 18.88 -3.78
N PRO A 34 -8.64 20.14 -3.36
CA PRO A 34 -9.52 20.51 -2.25
C PRO A 34 -10.99 20.10 -2.42
N SER A 35 -11.43 19.87 -3.66
CA SER A 35 -12.82 19.58 -4.04
C SER A 35 -13.10 18.10 -4.37
N SER A 36 -12.12 17.20 -4.20
CA SER A 36 -12.28 15.77 -4.50
C SER A 36 -12.64 14.95 -3.24
N PRO A 37 -13.55 13.95 -3.33
CA PRO A 37 -13.84 13.03 -2.22
C PRO A 37 -12.64 12.14 -1.87
N ASP A 38 -11.70 11.95 -2.79
CA ASP A 38 -10.37 11.38 -2.54
C ASP A 38 -9.36 12.52 -2.73
N PRO A 39 -9.04 13.26 -1.66
CA PRO A 39 -8.42 14.58 -1.78
C PRO A 39 -6.95 14.50 -2.19
N THR A 40 -6.32 13.32 -2.15
CA THR A 40 -4.88 13.17 -2.42
C THR A 40 -4.64 12.12 -3.48
N THR A 41 -4.04 12.53 -4.60
CA THR A 41 -3.58 11.59 -5.63
C THR A 41 -2.05 11.47 -5.56
N PHE A 42 -1.56 10.24 -5.54
CA PHE A 42 -0.13 9.94 -5.49
C PHE A 42 0.39 9.57 -6.88
N TYR A 43 1.57 10.11 -7.20
CA TYR A 43 2.25 9.91 -8.45
C TYR A 43 3.63 9.34 -8.19
N PHE A 44 3.93 8.28 -8.92
CA PHE A 44 5.26 7.73 -9.08
C PHE A 44 5.90 8.36 -10.32
N ARG A 45 7.22 8.16 -10.45
CA ARG A 45 8.09 8.62 -11.54
C ARG A 45 7.35 8.84 -12.87
N LYS A 46 7.68 9.91 -13.59
CA LYS A 46 7.07 10.26 -14.89
C LYS A 46 5.53 10.43 -14.85
N GLY A 47 4.99 10.76 -13.66
CA GLY A 47 3.58 11.11 -13.48
C GLY A 47 2.62 9.92 -13.46
N VAL A 48 3.11 8.70 -13.19
CA VAL A 48 2.27 7.50 -13.15
C VAL A 48 1.48 7.47 -11.85
N ARG A 49 0.15 7.44 -11.93
CA ARG A 49 -0.70 7.39 -10.74
C ARG A 49 -0.57 6.04 -10.03
N ILE A 50 -0.30 6.08 -8.73
CA ILE A 50 -0.31 4.91 -7.84
C ILE A 50 -1.40 5.10 -6.79
N SER A 51 -2.21 4.06 -6.58
CA SER A 51 -3.23 4.08 -5.51
C SER A 51 -3.07 2.98 -4.48
N ARG A 52 -2.40 1.87 -4.83
CA ARG A 52 -2.24 0.72 -3.96
C ARG A 52 -0.85 0.14 -4.09
N VAL A 53 -0.31 -0.38 -3.00
CA VAL A 53 1.05 -0.92 -2.93
C VAL A 53 1.07 -2.25 -2.20
N GLU A 54 2.06 -3.06 -2.56
CA GLU A 54 2.56 -4.18 -1.77
C GLU A 54 4.01 -3.83 -1.36
N VAL A 55 4.30 -4.00 -0.08
CA VAL A 55 5.62 -3.74 0.52
C VAL A 55 5.98 -4.89 1.44
N ALA A 56 7.26 -5.18 1.61
CA ALA A 56 7.72 -6.16 2.58
C ALA A 56 8.92 -5.61 3.35
N GLY A 57 9.02 -5.94 4.64
CA GLY A 57 10.10 -5.48 5.50
C GLY A 57 9.92 -5.90 6.95
N ILE A 58 10.92 -5.57 7.77
CA ILE A 58 10.93 -5.86 9.20
C ILE A 58 10.11 -4.81 9.95
N VAL A 59 9.21 -5.23 10.82
CA VAL A 59 8.47 -4.30 11.69
C VAL A 59 9.41 -3.65 12.70
N VAL A 60 9.63 -2.34 12.57
CA VAL A 60 10.55 -1.57 13.43
C VAL A 60 9.83 -0.69 14.46
N THR A 61 8.54 -0.39 14.26
CA THR A 61 7.72 0.30 15.28
C THR A 61 6.37 -0.38 15.42
N ARG A 62 5.74 -0.25 16.59
CA ARG A 62 4.40 -0.80 16.85
C ARG A 62 3.68 0.02 17.92
N ASP A 63 2.61 0.69 17.54
CA ASP A 63 1.75 1.53 18.39
C ASP A 63 0.30 1.10 18.22
N LEU A 64 -0.22 0.35 19.21
CA LEU A 64 -1.59 -0.13 19.24
C LEU A 64 -2.47 0.85 20.01
N LYS A 65 -3.51 1.37 19.34
CA LYS A 65 -4.63 2.06 19.98
C LYS A 65 -5.84 1.12 19.98
N PRO A 66 -6.20 0.56 21.15
CA PRO A 66 -7.33 -0.37 21.27
C PRO A 66 -8.60 0.18 20.62
N ASP A 67 -9.33 -0.69 19.93
CA ASP A 67 -10.60 -0.41 19.24
C ASP A 67 -10.55 0.74 18.21
N LYS A 68 -9.34 1.15 17.80
CA LYS A 68 -9.12 2.24 16.85
C LYS A 68 -8.24 1.80 15.69
N PHE A 69 -6.96 1.58 15.94
CA PHE A 69 -6.00 1.20 14.92
C PHE A 69 -4.69 0.69 15.53
N ILE A 70 -3.92 -0.04 14.73
CA ILE A 70 -2.50 -0.26 14.96
C ILE A 70 -1.71 0.55 13.93
N ARG A 71 -0.72 1.29 14.40
CA ARG A 71 0.24 2.02 13.59
C ARG A 71 1.61 1.38 13.76
N PHE A 72 2.28 1.10 12.67
CA PHE A 72 3.58 0.45 12.68
C PHE A 72 4.40 0.96 11.50
N SER A 73 5.70 0.70 11.52
CA SER A 73 6.56 0.97 10.38
C SER A 73 7.30 -0.29 10.02
N ILE A 74 7.50 -0.51 8.73
CA ILE A 74 8.35 -1.57 8.21
C ILE A 74 9.60 -0.97 7.58
N ASP A 75 10.74 -1.61 7.79
CA ASP A 75 12.04 -1.26 7.19
C ASP A 75 12.45 -2.38 6.23
N ASP A 76 12.70 -2.02 4.97
CA ASP A 76 13.15 -2.97 3.95
C ASP A 76 14.64 -2.84 3.63
N GLY A 77 15.38 -1.97 4.34
CA GLY A 77 16.79 -1.63 4.09
C GLY A 77 16.99 -0.43 3.17
N THR A 78 15.95 0.07 2.50
CA THR A 78 15.99 1.30 1.69
C THR A 78 15.32 2.49 2.38
N GLY A 79 14.57 2.24 3.45
CA GLY A 79 13.87 3.24 4.23
C GLY A 79 12.76 2.61 5.08
N CYS A 80 12.02 3.45 5.79
CA CYS A 80 10.90 3.01 6.62
C CYS A 80 9.56 3.50 6.05
N VAL A 81 8.59 2.61 5.88
CA VAL A 81 7.22 2.94 5.46
C VAL A 81 6.29 2.89 6.67
N GLN A 82 5.57 3.97 6.94
CA GLN A 82 4.52 3.97 7.95
C GLN A 82 3.26 3.28 7.42
N CYS A 83 2.74 2.35 8.21
CA CYS A 83 1.52 1.59 7.95
C CYS A 83 0.48 1.87 9.04
N ILE A 84 -0.78 1.99 8.64
CA ILE A 84 -1.92 2.13 9.56
C ILE A 84 -3.01 1.11 9.19
N MET A 85 -3.37 0.28 10.16
CA MET A 85 -4.47 -0.68 10.03
C MET A 85 -5.58 -0.31 11.01
N TRP A 86 -6.76 -0.04 10.48
CA TRP A 86 -7.93 0.29 11.28
C TRP A 86 -8.52 -0.96 11.94
N LEU A 87 -8.87 -0.85 13.22
CA LEU A 87 -9.41 -1.93 14.06
C LEU A 87 -10.80 -1.58 14.64
N ASN A 88 -11.45 -0.57 14.05
CA ASN A 88 -12.72 -0.01 14.50
C ASN A 88 -13.92 -0.44 13.64
N GLN A 89 -13.85 -1.61 13.01
CA GLN A 89 -14.88 -2.11 12.08
C GLN A 89 -16.26 -2.14 12.72
N MET A 90 -16.34 -2.51 14.00
CA MET A 90 -17.60 -2.64 14.74
C MET A 90 -18.18 -1.31 15.21
N THR A 91 -17.37 -0.25 15.30
CA THR A 91 -17.76 1.05 15.89
C THR A 91 -17.81 2.19 14.88
N SER A 92 -17.15 2.04 13.72
CA SER A 92 -17.09 3.08 12.70
C SER A 92 -18.38 3.18 11.89
N ALA A 93 -18.89 4.41 11.75
CA ALA A 93 -20.06 4.71 10.92
C ALA A 93 -19.87 4.33 9.43
N TYR A 94 -18.63 4.18 8.96
CA TYR A 94 -18.31 3.69 7.61
C TYR A 94 -18.91 2.30 7.34
N PHE A 95 -18.98 1.44 8.36
CA PHE A 95 -19.50 0.07 8.24
C PHE A 95 -21.00 -0.04 8.52
N SER A 96 -21.67 1.05 8.94
CA SER A 96 -23.10 1.04 9.32
C SER A 96 -24.04 0.57 8.19
N ARG A 97 -23.64 0.77 6.94
CA ARG A 97 -24.41 0.38 5.74
C ARG A 97 -24.16 -1.06 5.28
N ARG A 98 -23.24 -1.79 5.92
CA ARG A 98 -22.87 -3.16 5.54
C ARG A 98 -23.63 -4.19 6.36
N CYS A 99 -23.74 -5.41 5.83
CA CYS A 99 -24.32 -6.53 6.56
C CYS A 99 -23.53 -6.81 7.86
N PRO A 100 -24.17 -6.93 9.04
CA PRO A 100 -23.47 -7.14 10.30
C PRO A 100 -22.57 -8.38 10.35
N SER A 101 -22.93 -9.47 9.65
CA SER A 101 -22.08 -10.68 9.58
C SER A 101 -20.76 -10.40 8.85
N ASP A 102 -20.81 -9.64 7.77
CA ASP A 102 -19.64 -9.31 6.96
C ASP A 102 -18.71 -8.39 7.75
N VAL A 103 -19.27 -7.41 8.46
CA VAL A 103 -18.51 -6.52 9.34
C VAL A 103 -17.77 -7.32 10.42
N ARG A 104 -18.43 -8.31 11.03
CA ARG A 104 -17.77 -9.22 12.00
C ARG A 104 -16.63 -10.01 11.36
N CYS A 105 -16.81 -10.54 10.16
CA CYS A 105 -15.75 -11.26 9.44
C CYS A 105 -14.54 -10.33 9.15
N ILE A 106 -14.80 -9.11 8.67
CA ILE A 106 -13.75 -8.12 8.41
C ILE A 106 -13.01 -7.77 9.72
N ALA A 107 -13.74 -7.56 10.82
CA ALA A 107 -13.16 -7.28 12.13
C ALA A 107 -12.27 -8.44 12.63
N GLN A 108 -12.72 -9.69 12.47
CA GLN A 108 -11.94 -10.87 12.82
C GLN A 108 -10.65 -10.97 11.99
N MET A 109 -10.72 -10.73 10.68
CA MET A 109 -9.55 -10.73 9.82
C MET A 109 -8.58 -9.59 10.18
N ALA A 110 -9.08 -8.39 10.46
CA ALA A 110 -8.25 -7.27 10.91
C ALA A 110 -7.52 -7.60 12.23
N ASN A 111 -8.20 -8.23 13.18
CA ASN A 111 -7.58 -8.70 14.42
C ASN A 111 -6.51 -9.76 14.17
N LEU A 112 -6.77 -10.72 13.27
CA LEU A 112 -5.78 -11.72 12.87
C LEU A 112 -4.55 -11.09 12.19
N PHE A 113 -4.73 -10.09 11.33
CA PHE A 113 -3.60 -9.39 10.72
C PHE A 113 -2.83 -8.55 11.73
N SER A 114 -3.53 -7.93 12.69
CA SER A 114 -2.89 -7.14 13.75
C SER A 114 -2.00 -7.97 14.67
N SER A 115 -2.31 -9.25 14.88
CA SER A 115 -1.50 -10.14 15.72
C SER A 115 -0.19 -10.55 15.04
N ARG A 116 -0.12 -10.51 13.70
CA ARG A 116 1.08 -10.76 12.90
C ARG A 116 2.07 -9.59 12.91
N VAL A 117 1.60 -8.38 13.26
CA VAL A 117 2.45 -7.20 13.37
C VAL A 117 3.14 -7.22 14.73
N GLN A 118 4.31 -7.85 14.82
CA GLN A 118 5.17 -7.84 16.01
C GLN A 118 6.53 -7.25 15.67
N LEU A 119 7.17 -6.57 16.62
CA LEU A 119 8.50 -5.99 16.41
C LEU A 119 9.51 -7.08 16.02
N GLY A 120 10.33 -6.81 15.01
CA GLY A 120 11.34 -7.73 14.50
C GLY A 120 10.81 -8.78 13.51
N GLU A 121 9.50 -8.92 13.35
CA GLU A 121 8.93 -9.84 12.36
C GLU A 121 9.07 -9.28 10.95
N PHE A 122 9.39 -10.15 9.99
CA PHE A 122 9.35 -9.81 8.58
C PHE A 122 7.93 -10.01 8.04
N VAL A 123 7.33 -8.92 7.55
CA VAL A 123 5.94 -8.91 7.09
C VAL A 123 5.82 -8.35 5.69
N ARG A 124 4.90 -8.92 4.92
CA ARG A 124 4.39 -8.36 3.68
C ARG A 124 3.05 -7.68 3.94
N VAL A 125 2.93 -6.44 3.51
CA VAL A 125 1.77 -5.57 3.73
C VAL A 125 1.22 -5.14 2.38
N ARG A 126 -0.09 -5.23 2.21
CA ARG A 126 -0.79 -4.63 1.07
C ARG A 126 -1.77 -3.58 1.55
N GLY A 127 -1.91 -2.51 0.78
CA GLY A 127 -2.81 -1.43 1.17
C GLY A 127 -2.92 -0.30 0.17
N ARG A 128 -3.75 0.66 0.52
CA ARG A 128 -3.93 1.91 -0.21
C ARG A 128 -2.86 2.93 0.20
N VAL A 129 -2.27 3.61 -0.77
CA VAL A 129 -1.41 4.77 -0.49
C VAL A 129 -2.27 5.92 0.01
N SER A 130 -1.87 6.52 1.12
CA SER A 130 -2.58 7.62 1.77
C SER A 130 -1.59 8.61 2.36
N GLY A 131 -2.07 9.81 2.69
CA GLY A 131 -1.25 10.87 3.29
C GLY A 131 -1.75 11.22 4.67
N PHE A 132 -0.84 11.44 5.62
CA PHE A 132 -1.18 12.00 6.92
C PHE A 132 -0.14 13.05 7.32
N ARG A 133 -0.61 14.27 7.60
CA ARG A 133 0.25 15.42 7.96
C ARG A 133 1.41 15.64 6.97
N GLY A 134 1.14 15.48 5.66
CA GLY A 134 2.12 15.67 4.59
C GLY A 134 3.07 14.48 4.36
N LEU A 135 2.96 13.40 5.14
CA LEU A 135 3.77 12.20 4.98
C LEU A 135 2.98 11.09 4.27
N VAL A 136 3.65 10.36 3.39
CA VAL A 136 3.11 9.16 2.73
C VAL A 136 3.04 8.02 3.75
N GLN A 137 1.90 7.32 3.77
CA GLN A 137 1.67 6.13 4.59
C GLN A 137 0.82 5.11 3.83
N VAL A 138 0.85 3.86 4.26
CA VAL A 138 0.02 2.78 3.71
C VAL A 138 -1.17 2.53 4.65
N THR A 139 -2.39 2.76 4.16
CA THR A 139 -3.60 2.27 4.84
C THR A 139 -3.75 0.78 4.50
N VAL A 140 -3.53 -0.07 5.49
CA VAL A 140 -3.37 -1.51 5.33
C VAL A 140 -4.71 -2.20 5.09
N ASP A 141 -4.72 -3.10 4.11
CA ASP A 141 -5.83 -4.02 3.84
C ASP A 141 -5.52 -5.43 4.36
N ASP A 142 -4.27 -5.91 4.22
CA ASP A 142 -3.83 -7.21 4.75
C ASP A 142 -2.34 -7.23 5.13
N VAL A 143 -2.00 -8.17 6.03
CA VAL A 143 -0.63 -8.44 6.50
C VAL A 143 -0.38 -9.94 6.52
N VAL A 144 0.75 -10.34 5.97
CA VAL A 144 1.26 -11.71 6.01
C VAL A 144 2.63 -11.68 6.69
N ALA A 145 2.80 -12.46 7.76
CA ALA A 145 4.12 -12.75 8.30
C ALA A 145 4.75 -13.81 7.39
N GLU A 146 5.87 -13.48 6.75
CA GLU A 146 6.53 -14.40 5.83
C GLU A 146 7.52 -15.26 6.62
N VAL A 147 7.43 -16.57 6.44
CA VAL A 147 8.28 -17.55 7.17
C VAL A 147 9.49 -17.96 6.34
N ASP A 148 9.40 -17.86 5.00
CA ASP A 148 10.50 -18.17 4.11
C ASP A 148 11.55 -17.04 4.15
N PRO A 149 12.81 -17.30 4.57
CA PRO A 149 13.85 -16.29 4.59
C PRO A 149 14.16 -15.71 3.19
N ASN A 150 13.83 -16.43 2.12
CA ASN A 150 14.03 -15.94 0.76
C ASN A 150 12.98 -14.90 0.35
N SER A 151 11.86 -14.76 1.08
CA SER A 151 10.79 -13.82 0.75
C SER A 151 11.28 -12.38 0.65
N ASP A 152 12.26 -11.99 1.47
CA ASP A 152 12.85 -10.65 1.44
C ASP A 152 13.58 -10.38 0.11
N VAL A 153 14.55 -11.23 -0.22
CA VAL A 153 15.34 -11.09 -1.45
C VAL A 153 14.47 -11.25 -2.70
N LEU A 154 13.47 -12.15 -2.67
CA LEU A 154 12.54 -12.32 -3.77
C LEU A 154 11.66 -11.08 -3.98
N HIS A 155 11.16 -10.47 -2.90
CA HIS A 155 10.40 -9.21 -3.00
C HIS A 155 11.26 -8.07 -3.58
N TRP A 156 12.50 -7.95 -3.10
CA TRP A 156 13.47 -6.99 -3.63
C TRP A 156 13.73 -7.19 -5.13
N LEU A 157 13.99 -8.42 -5.57
CA LEU A 157 14.20 -8.76 -6.98
C LEU A 157 12.98 -8.41 -7.83
N ASP A 158 11.77 -8.69 -7.35
CA ASP A 158 10.54 -8.32 -8.02
C ASP A 158 10.41 -6.80 -8.17
N CYS A 159 10.62 -6.03 -7.10
CA CYS A 159 10.58 -4.57 -7.13
C CYS A 159 11.57 -3.98 -8.15
N VAL A 160 12.82 -4.45 -8.14
CA VAL A 160 13.85 -3.99 -9.09
C VAL A 160 13.50 -4.38 -10.53
N ASN A 161 13.01 -5.61 -10.75
CA ASN A 161 12.58 -6.06 -12.06
C ASN A 161 11.40 -5.24 -12.60
N LEU A 162 10.40 -4.98 -11.75
CA LEU A 162 9.21 -4.20 -12.10
C LEU A 162 9.57 -2.74 -12.37
N ALA A 163 10.45 -2.13 -11.58
CA ALA A 163 10.97 -0.79 -11.84
C ALA A 163 11.58 -0.72 -13.24
N ARG A 164 12.55 -1.59 -13.54
CA ARG A 164 13.30 -1.58 -14.81
C ARG A 164 12.45 -1.93 -16.03
N LYS A 165 11.56 -2.92 -15.91
CA LYS A 165 10.84 -3.51 -17.06
C LYS A 165 9.44 -2.95 -17.25
N ARG A 166 8.85 -2.34 -16.22
CA ARG A 166 7.48 -1.80 -16.27
C ARG A 166 7.48 -0.34 -15.90
N TYR A 167 7.74 0.01 -14.64
CA TYR A 167 7.43 1.34 -14.12
C TYR A 167 8.24 2.45 -14.79
N ASP A 168 9.53 2.25 -15.05
CA ASP A 168 10.38 3.26 -15.70
C ASP A 168 10.09 3.41 -17.20
N LEU A 169 9.40 2.45 -17.82
CA LEU A 169 8.95 2.55 -19.22
C LEU A 169 7.60 3.26 -19.35
N LEU A 170 6.85 3.35 -18.25
CA LEU A 170 5.59 4.08 -18.23
C LEU A 170 5.87 5.59 -18.31
N SER A 171 5.08 6.27 -19.12
CA SER A 171 4.99 7.73 -19.11
C SER A 171 3.51 8.12 -19.19
N CYS A 172 3.13 9.16 -18.46
CA CYS A 172 1.85 9.82 -18.71
C CYS A 172 2.01 10.70 -19.96
N CYS A 173 1.07 10.64 -20.91
CA CYS A 173 1.02 11.64 -21.98
C CYS A 173 0.84 13.02 -21.33
N LYS A 174 1.71 13.97 -21.71
CA LYS A 174 1.59 15.37 -21.30
C LYS A 174 0.26 15.96 -21.74
#